data_AF-A0A8C1YAZ8-F1
#
_entry.id   AF-A0A8C1YAZ8-F1
#
_cell.length_a   1.000
_cell.length_b   1.000
_cell.length_c   1.000
_cell.angle_alpha   90.00
_cell.angle_beta   90.00
_cell.angle_gamma   90.00
#
_symmetry.space_group_name_H-M   'P 1'
#
loop_
_entity.id
_entity.type
_entity.pdbx_description
1 polymer ?
#
loop_
_entity_poly.entity_id
_entity_poly.type
_entity_poly.pdbx_seq_one_letter_code
_entity_poly.pdbx_strand_id
1 'polypeptide(L)'
;MASTGDLEPTHYPARRAAQVALHYLNTHHGSPFRVFGLQQVHKASAEDVAAGGRKYKLDFSVTDWGSGSAGPALRCSADVLFPRTERHSAPEVQLHCEALHQINSTAQEEDAFYQKYISPDSTVSARDIPDSFGNMSEEMQPFWRLARVAASFIMLRESSENTEFNMAKVASVTQQESSEEQLMLEFVVLLHDFPSQEIVQWKLLASWSPDRGVRVLQTEWQPRCPHATKPPN
;
A
#
# COMPACT_ATOMS: atom_id res chain seq x y z
N MET A 1 3.57 -22.32 19.16
CA MET A 1 2.68 -21.24 19.65
C MET A 1 3.39 -19.93 19.35
N ALA A 2 2.68 -18.93 18.84
CA ALA A 2 3.32 -17.65 18.56
C ALA A 2 3.57 -16.88 19.88
N SER A 3 4.71 -16.19 20.00
CA SER A 3 5.15 -15.57 21.26
C SER A 3 4.25 -14.42 21.69
N THR A 4 3.65 -14.49 22.87
CA THR A 4 2.93 -13.35 23.49
C THR A 4 3.89 -12.52 24.35
N GLY A 5 3.61 -11.24 24.51
CA GLY A 5 4.47 -10.29 25.23
C GLY A 5 5.38 -9.50 24.28
N ASP A 6 6.52 -9.06 24.80
CA ASP A 6 7.51 -8.31 24.02
C ASP A 6 8.07 -9.17 22.88
N LEU A 7 8.16 -8.57 21.69
CA LEU A 7 8.68 -9.19 20.49
C LEU A 7 10.03 -8.56 20.12
N GLU A 8 10.93 -9.38 19.60
CA GLU A 8 12.14 -8.91 18.95
C GLU A 8 11.77 -8.03 17.73
N PRO A 9 12.09 -6.72 17.71
CA PRO A 9 11.62 -5.80 16.67
C PRO A 9 12.05 -6.18 15.25
N THR A 10 13.18 -6.86 15.11
CA THR A 10 13.70 -7.31 13.82
C THR A 10 13.06 -8.62 13.32
N HIS A 11 12.31 -9.32 14.18
CA HIS A 11 11.72 -10.62 13.87
C HIS A 11 10.42 -10.48 13.06
N TYR A 12 10.11 -11.50 12.25
CA TYR A 12 9.05 -11.42 11.24
C TYR A 12 7.65 -11.03 11.76
N PRO A 13 7.17 -11.41 12.97
CA PRO A 13 5.84 -11.01 13.42
C PRO A 13 5.74 -9.49 13.63
N ALA A 14 6.78 -8.88 14.20
CA ALA A 14 6.83 -7.44 14.42
C ALA A 14 6.89 -6.69 13.09
N ARG A 15 7.74 -7.16 12.16
CA ARG A 15 7.89 -6.56 10.83
C ARG A 15 6.62 -6.66 9.99
N ARG A 16 5.95 -7.82 9.98
CA ARG A 16 4.69 -8.03 9.24
C ARG A 16 3.57 -7.12 9.75
N ALA A 17 3.39 -7.05 11.07
CA ALA A 17 2.41 -6.14 11.66
C ALA A 17 2.73 -4.66 11.33
N ALA A 18 4.00 -4.28 11.35
CA ALA A 18 4.42 -2.93 10.94
C ALA A 18 4.18 -2.66 9.45
N GLN A 19 4.31 -3.66 8.58
CA GLN A 19 3.95 -3.50 7.17
C GLN A 19 2.46 -3.29 6.96
N VAL A 20 1.60 -3.96 7.74
CA VAL A 20 0.15 -3.70 7.73
C VAL A 20 -0.15 -2.26 8.14
N ALA A 21 0.50 -1.75 9.19
CA ALA A 21 0.39 -0.34 9.58
C ALA A 21 0.89 0.62 8.48
N LEU A 22 1.95 0.25 7.75
CA LEU A 22 2.42 1.00 6.59
C LEU A 22 1.40 1.02 5.44
N HIS A 23 0.77 -0.12 5.13
CA HIS A 23 -0.26 -0.19 4.10
C HIS A 23 -1.44 0.71 4.46
N TYR A 24 -1.89 0.69 5.72
CA TYR A 24 -2.89 1.63 6.23
C TYR A 24 -2.46 3.08 6.04
N LEU A 25 -1.24 3.44 6.47
CA LEU A 25 -0.70 4.79 6.30
C LEU A 25 -0.75 5.24 4.83
N ASN A 26 -0.30 4.39 3.91
CA ASN A 26 -0.32 4.70 2.47
C ASN A 26 -1.74 4.81 1.92
N THR A 27 -2.68 3.97 2.35
CA THR A 27 -4.08 4.07 1.92
C THR A 27 -4.74 5.38 2.35
N HIS A 28 -4.35 5.94 3.50
CA HIS A 28 -4.96 7.17 4.03
C HIS A 28 -4.21 8.46 3.68
N HIS A 29 -2.89 8.39 3.46
CA HIS A 29 -2.04 9.58 3.30
C HIS A 29 -1.15 9.54 2.07
N GLY A 30 -1.23 8.49 1.25
CA GLY A 30 -0.45 8.35 0.03
C GLY A 30 -1.01 9.17 -1.14
N SER A 31 -0.10 9.56 -2.04
CA SER A 31 -0.39 10.34 -3.25
C SER A 31 0.61 10.01 -4.37
N PRO A 32 0.47 10.57 -5.59
CA PRO A 32 1.47 10.41 -6.65
C PRO A 32 2.85 10.95 -6.29
N PHE A 33 2.97 11.78 -5.25
CA PHE A 33 4.22 12.40 -4.80
C PHE A 33 4.53 12.16 -3.33
N ARG A 34 3.79 11.23 -2.68
CA ARG A 34 4.01 10.84 -1.29
C ARG A 34 3.71 9.36 -1.12
N VAL A 35 4.73 8.57 -0.80
CA VAL A 35 4.57 7.14 -0.53
C VAL A 35 5.54 6.74 0.57
N PHE A 36 5.00 6.17 1.63
CA PHE A 36 5.78 5.76 2.79
C PHE A 36 6.38 4.37 2.61
N GLY A 37 7.61 4.21 3.09
CA GLY A 37 8.28 2.93 3.27
C GLY A 37 8.63 2.71 4.74
N LEU A 38 8.49 1.47 5.22
CA LEU A 38 8.94 1.07 6.55
C LEU A 38 10.47 1.14 6.61
N GLN A 39 11.01 1.88 7.57
CA GLN A 39 12.44 1.99 7.80
C GLN A 39 12.90 0.99 8.87
N GLN A 40 12.30 1.06 10.06
CA GLN A 40 12.67 0.22 11.20
C GLN A 40 11.51 0.09 12.19
N VAL A 41 11.40 -1.08 12.82
CA VAL A 41 10.58 -1.27 14.03
C VAL A 41 11.48 -1.08 15.25
N HIS A 42 11.05 -0.22 16.18
CA HIS A 42 11.79 0.10 17.41
C HIS A 42 11.31 -0.74 18.58
N LYS A 43 10.00 -0.94 18.69
CA LYS A 43 9.37 -1.77 19.72
C LYS A 43 8.17 -2.49 19.13
N ALA A 44 7.96 -3.72 19.59
CA ALA A 44 6.79 -4.50 19.25
C ALA A 44 6.39 -5.38 20.42
N SER A 45 5.09 -5.53 20.64
CA SER A 45 4.53 -6.56 21.51
C SER A 45 3.29 -7.16 20.88
N ALA A 46 2.94 -8.39 21.27
CA ALA A 46 1.72 -9.04 20.82
C ALA A 46 0.94 -9.68 21.97
N GLU A 47 -0.37 -9.58 21.92
CA GLU A 47 -1.29 -10.18 22.89
C GLU A 47 -2.49 -10.80 22.17
N ASP A 48 -2.93 -11.96 22.64
CA ASP A 48 -4.21 -12.53 22.21
C ASP A 48 -5.33 -11.74 22.90
N VAL A 49 -6.37 -11.34 22.14
CA VAL A 49 -7.49 -10.56 22.69
C VAL A 49 -8.69 -11.45 22.98
N ALA A 50 -9.40 -11.17 24.07
CA ALA A 50 -10.55 -11.97 24.50
C ALA A 50 -11.69 -12.04 23.48
N ALA A 51 -11.84 -11.01 22.64
CA ALA A 51 -12.81 -10.96 21.54
C ALA A 51 -12.42 -11.82 20.32
N GLY A 52 -11.24 -12.48 20.36
CA GLY A 52 -10.69 -13.27 19.27
C GLY A 52 -9.71 -12.48 18.40
N GLY A 53 -8.65 -13.16 17.95
CA GLY A 53 -7.58 -12.54 17.18
C GLY A 53 -6.38 -12.15 18.03
N ARG A 54 -5.41 -11.50 17.38
CA ARG A 54 -4.14 -11.13 17.99
C ARG A 54 -3.78 -9.70 17.68
N LYS A 55 -3.54 -8.93 18.74
CA LYS A 55 -3.23 -7.52 18.68
C LYS A 55 -1.72 -7.30 18.82
N TYR A 56 -1.19 -6.44 17.98
CA TYR A 56 0.19 -5.99 17.97
C TYR A 56 0.24 -4.51 18.35
N LYS A 57 1.13 -4.15 19.27
CA LYS A 57 1.43 -2.75 19.60
C LYS A 57 2.82 -2.43 19.09
N LEU A 58 2.95 -1.37 18.30
CA LEU A 58 4.14 -1.08 17.51
C LEU A 58 4.63 0.36 17.74
N ASP A 59 5.94 0.52 17.81
CA ASP A 59 6.66 1.79 17.63
C ASP A 59 7.63 1.58 16.46
N PHE A 60 7.52 2.39 15.41
CA PHE A 60 8.26 2.21 14.17
C PHE A 60 8.56 3.55 13.49
N SER A 61 9.50 3.53 12.56
CA SER A 61 9.81 4.67 11.70
C SER A 61 9.50 4.36 10.25
N VAL A 62 8.98 5.37 9.56
CA VAL A 62 8.72 5.36 8.12
C VAL A 62 9.48 6.50 7.44
N THR A 63 9.70 6.36 6.15
CA THR A 63 10.30 7.39 5.31
C THR A 63 9.40 7.65 4.12
N ASP A 64 9.23 8.92 3.76
CA ASP A 64 8.59 9.30 2.49
C ASP A 64 9.60 9.16 1.34
N TRP A 65 9.21 8.40 0.32
CA TRP A 65 9.97 8.14 -0.91
C TRP A 65 9.43 8.93 -2.12
N GLY A 66 8.45 9.81 -1.90
CA GLY A 66 7.76 10.55 -2.94
C GLY A 66 8.62 11.53 -3.72
N SER A 67 9.62 12.14 -3.08
CA SER A 67 10.52 13.16 -3.67
C SER A 67 11.75 12.60 -4.37
N GLY A 68 11.86 11.27 -4.53
CA GLY A 68 13.03 10.63 -5.18
C GLY A 68 14.28 10.52 -4.30
N SER A 69 14.29 11.13 -3.12
CA SER A 69 15.28 10.86 -2.07
C SER A 69 14.57 10.49 -0.76
N ALA A 70 15.23 9.68 0.07
CA ALA A 70 14.69 9.29 1.36
C ALA A 70 14.53 10.55 2.24
N GLY A 71 13.28 10.92 2.53
CA GLY A 71 12.99 11.98 3.49
C GLY A 71 13.44 11.64 4.91
N PRO A 72 13.29 12.56 5.87
CA PRO A 72 13.59 12.27 7.27
C PRO A 72 12.73 11.10 7.78
N ALA A 73 13.30 10.32 8.69
CA ALA A 73 12.58 9.28 9.41
C ALA A 73 11.46 9.88 10.26
N LEU A 74 10.23 9.45 10.03
CA LEU A 74 9.06 9.85 10.80
C LEU A 74 8.72 8.73 11.78
N ARG A 75 8.61 9.07 13.06
CA ARG A 75 8.24 8.11 14.10
C ARG A 75 6.72 7.99 14.19
N CYS A 76 6.24 6.76 14.27
CA CYS A 76 4.85 6.37 14.33
C CYS A 76 4.64 5.32 15.41
N SER A 77 3.43 5.23 15.93
CA SER A 77 2.95 4.08 16.68
C SER A 77 1.66 3.54 16.07
N ALA A 78 1.45 2.24 16.22
CA ALA A 78 0.22 1.61 15.74
C ALA A 78 -0.22 0.44 16.62
N ASP A 79 -1.53 0.29 16.73
CA ASP A 79 -2.18 -0.93 17.17
C ASP A 79 -2.73 -1.65 15.94
N VAL A 80 -2.30 -2.90 15.71
CA VAL A 80 -2.75 -3.74 14.59
C VAL A 80 -3.40 -4.99 15.15
N LEU A 81 -4.70 -5.18 14.91
CA LEU A 81 -5.42 -6.39 15.29
C LEU A 81 -5.65 -7.25 14.06
N PHE A 82 -5.14 -8.48 14.09
CA PHE A 82 -5.50 -9.54 13.15
C PHE A 82 -6.67 -10.33 13.74
N PRO A 83 -7.90 -10.19 13.21
CA PRO A 83 -9.04 -10.92 13.73
C PRO A 83 -8.89 -12.42 13.44
N ARG A 84 -9.24 -13.27 14.40
CA ARG A 84 -9.34 -14.72 14.18
C ARG A 84 -10.80 -15.08 13.93
N THR A 85 -11.21 -14.95 12.68
CA THR A 85 -12.57 -15.16 12.20
C THR A 85 -12.61 -16.38 11.27
N GLU A 86 -13.76 -17.05 11.15
CA GLU A 86 -13.93 -18.20 10.22
C GLU A 86 -13.82 -17.77 8.75
N ARG A 87 -14.17 -16.51 8.46
CA ARG A 87 -14.01 -15.89 7.14
C ARG A 87 -12.97 -14.80 7.24
N HIS A 88 -12.10 -14.74 6.25
CA HIS A 88 -11.08 -13.71 6.16
C HIS A 88 -11.68 -12.29 6.31
N SER A 89 -11.11 -11.52 7.24
CA SER A 89 -11.43 -10.13 7.51
C SER A 89 -10.15 -9.31 7.54
N ALA A 90 -10.20 -8.09 7.01
CA ALA A 90 -9.06 -7.19 7.02
C ALA A 90 -8.56 -6.91 8.45
N PRO A 91 -7.26 -6.70 8.65
CA PRO A 91 -6.72 -6.22 9.92
C PRO A 91 -7.31 -4.86 10.30
N GLU A 92 -7.58 -4.68 11.59
CA GLU A 92 -7.96 -3.37 12.13
C GLU A 92 -6.69 -2.64 12.55
N VAL A 93 -6.57 -1.37 12.14
CA VAL A 93 -5.37 -0.55 12.41
C VAL A 93 -5.78 0.76 13.07
N GLN A 94 -5.16 1.07 14.20
CA GLN A 94 -5.18 2.40 14.80
C GLN A 94 -3.78 2.97 14.73
N LEU A 95 -3.59 3.99 13.90
CA LEU A 95 -2.30 4.59 13.60
C LEU A 95 -2.18 5.96 14.26
N HIS A 96 -1.02 6.25 14.86
CA HIS A 96 -0.67 7.54 15.40
C HIS A 96 0.71 7.99 14.86
N CYS A 97 0.71 9.05 14.05
CA CYS A 97 1.91 9.58 13.41
C CYS A 97 1.86 11.13 13.41
N GLU A 98 2.15 11.77 14.53
CA GLU A 98 2.02 13.24 14.68
C GLU A 98 2.89 14.03 13.70
N ALA A 99 4.04 13.47 13.33
CA ALA A 99 5.00 14.10 12.42
C ALA A 99 4.53 14.13 10.96
N LEU A 100 3.38 13.55 10.60
CA LEU A 100 2.85 13.62 9.23
C LEU A 100 2.61 15.06 8.76
N HIS A 101 2.22 15.95 9.67
CA HIS A 101 2.02 17.37 9.37
C HIS A 101 3.33 18.15 9.13
N GLN A 102 4.48 17.56 9.50
CA GLN A 102 5.80 18.17 9.36
C GLN A 102 6.45 17.87 8.01
N ILE A 103 5.82 17.02 7.19
CA ILE A 103 6.31 16.69 5.84
C ILE A 103 5.99 17.87 4.90
N ASN A 104 6.95 18.22 4.05
CA ASN A 104 6.75 19.20 2.99
C ASN A 104 5.48 18.88 2.18
N SER A 105 4.70 19.93 1.92
CA SER A 105 3.52 19.83 1.09
C SER A 105 3.93 19.48 -0.35
N THR A 106 3.22 18.53 -0.93
CA THR A 106 3.32 18.11 -2.35
C THR A 106 2.21 18.75 -3.19
N ALA A 107 1.49 19.74 -2.65
CA ALA A 107 0.28 20.30 -3.26
C ALA A 107 0.55 20.91 -4.64
N GLN A 108 1.67 21.61 -4.83
CA GLN A 108 1.97 22.23 -6.12
C GLN A 108 2.28 21.19 -7.19
N GLU A 109 3.06 20.16 -6.86
CA GLU A 109 3.36 19.05 -7.77
C GLU A 109 2.11 18.23 -8.09
N GLU A 110 1.27 17.98 -7.09
CA GLU A 110 -0.01 17.30 -7.25
C GLU A 110 -0.97 18.09 -8.13
N ASP A 111 -1.10 19.40 -7.93
CA ASP A 111 -1.94 20.26 -8.77
C ASP A 111 -1.44 20.28 -10.22
N ALA A 112 -0.13 20.45 -10.43
CA ALA A 112 0.45 20.42 -11.77
C ALA A 112 0.25 19.07 -12.48
N PHE A 113 0.43 17.97 -11.75
CA PHE A 113 0.17 16.62 -12.25
C PHE A 113 -1.31 16.41 -12.59
N TYR A 114 -2.21 16.83 -11.71
CA TYR A 114 -3.65 16.75 -11.93
C TYR A 114 -4.07 17.54 -13.18
N GLN A 115 -3.65 18.80 -13.31
CA GLN A 115 -3.97 19.63 -14.48
C GLN A 115 -3.42 19.04 -15.79
N LYS A 116 -2.25 18.39 -15.75
CA LYS A 116 -1.67 17.72 -16.93
C LYS A 116 -2.52 16.54 -17.40
N TYR A 117 -3.06 15.73 -16.49
CA TYR A 117 -3.69 14.45 -16.83
C TYR A 117 -5.22 14.47 -16.82
N ILE A 118 -5.87 15.50 -16.25
CA ILE A 118 -7.33 15.60 -16.28
C ILE A 118 -7.87 16.07 -17.63
N SER A 119 -7.00 16.65 -18.48
CA SER A 119 -7.37 17.09 -19.82
C SER A 119 -7.96 15.93 -20.66
N PRO A 120 -9.04 16.13 -21.43
CA PRO A 120 -9.62 15.11 -22.31
C PRO A 120 -8.64 14.54 -23.35
N ASP A 121 -7.65 15.34 -23.75
CA ASP A 121 -6.61 14.92 -24.71
C ASP A 121 -5.52 14.06 -24.07
N SER A 122 -5.52 13.93 -22.74
CA SER A 122 -4.51 13.16 -22.02
C SER A 122 -4.86 11.69 -22.04
N THR A 123 -3.95 10.89 -22.59
CA THR A 123 -4.08 9.43 -22.60
C THR A 123 -2.86 8.81 -21.94
N VAL A 124 -3.05 8.27 -20.74
CA VAL A 124 -2.01 7.48 -20.07
C VAL A 124 -2.24 6.01 -20.36
N SER A 125 -1.27 5.36 -20.99
CA SER A 125 -1.24 3.91 -21.14
C SER A 125 0.20 3.44 -21.09
N ALA A 126 0.49 2.52 -20.20
CA ALA A 126 1.83 1.96 -20.06
C ALA A 126 1.76 0.54 -19.50
N ARG A 127 2.83 -0.20 -19.73
CA ARG A 127 2.99 -1.58 -19.26
C ARG A 127 4.34 -1.75 -18.62
N ASP A 128 4.41 -2.75 -17.77
CA ASP A 128 5.64 -3.24 -17.19
C ASP A 128 6.46 -2.15 -16.46
N ILE A 129 5.89 -1.58 -15.40
CA ILE A 129 6.51 -0.52 -14.60
C ILE A 129 6.84 -1.01 -13.18
N PRO A 130 8.12 -1.05 -12.75
CA PRO A 130 9.30 -0.89 -13.59
C PRO A 130 9.46 -2.06 -14.57
N ASP A 131 10.36 -1.88 -15.54
CA ASP A 131 10.72 -2.95 -16.48
C ASP A 131 11.48 -4.08 -15.78
N SER A 132 11.84 -5.13 -16.52
CA SER A 132 12.54 -6.30 -15.97
C SER A 132 13.95 -5.99 -15.41
N PHE A 133 14.49 -4.79 -15.67
CA PHE A 133 15.78 -4.33 -15.16
C PHE A 133 15.62 -3.32 -14.01
N GLY A 134 14.38 -3.02 -13.60
CA GLY A 134 14.08 -2.04 -12.56
C GLY A 134 14.04 -0.59 -13.06
N ASN A 135 14.05 -0.36 -14.37
CA ASN A 135 14.00 1.00 -14.93
C ASN A 135 12.56 1.50 -15.05
N MET A 136 12.41 2.82 -14.93
CA MET A 136 11.16 3.53 -15.14
C MET A 136 11.47 4.99 -15.52
N SER A 137 10.74 5.55 -16.50
CA SER A 137 10.88 6.96 -16.86
C SER A 137 10.38 7.88 -15.75
N GLU A 138 10.91 9.10 -15.68
CA GLU A 138 10.47 10.10 -14.69
C GLU A 138 8.96 10.37 -14.77
N GLU A 139 8.40 10.39 -15.99
CA GLU A 139 6.97 10.58 -16.23
C GLU A 139 6.10 9.47 -15.61
N MET A 140 6.60 8.24 -15.54
CA MET A 140 5.86 7.10 -15.00
C MET A 140 5.98 6.95 -13.49
N GLN A 141 6.91 7.66 -12.84
CA GLN A 141 7.09 7.55 -11.39
C GLN A 141 5.83 7.91 -10.58
N PRO A 142 5.09 8.99 -10.88
CA PRO A 142 3.87 9.30 -10.15
C PRO A 142 2.78 8.24 -10.35
N PHE A 143 2.68 7.63 -11.52
CA PHE A 143 1.73 6.54 -11.79
C PHE A 143 2.10 5.26 -11.05
N TRP A 144 3.40 4.92 -10.96
CA TRP A 144 3.86 3.80 -10.15
C TRP A 144 3.60 4.04 -8.66
N ARG A 145 3.83 5.26 -8.16
CA ARG A 145 3.49 5.64 -6.79
C ARG A 145 1.99 5.58 -6.51
N LEU A 146 1.16 6.09 -7.42
CA LEU A 146 -0.30 5.94 -7.37
C LEU A 146 -0.73 4.47 -7.34
N ALA A 147 -0.16 3.63 -8.20
CA ALA A 147 -0.44 2.20 -8.21
C ALA A 147 -0.04 1.54 -6.88
N ARG A 148 1.08 1.95 -6.27
CA ARG A 148 1.53 1.46 -4.96
C ARG A 148 0.59 1.88 -3.84
N VAL A 149 0.08 3.11 -3.88
CA VAL A 149 -0.93 3.61 -2.93
C VAL A 149 -2.24 2.83 -3.08
N ALA A 150 -2.74 2.68 -4.32
CA ALA A 150 -3.93 1.90 -4.61
C ALA A 150 -3.76 0.42 -4.20
N ALA A 151 -2.60 -0.19 -4.50
CA ALA A 151 -2.27 -1.54 -4.09
C ALA A 151 -2.20 -1.70 -2.57
N SER A 152 -1.86 -0.66 -1.82
CA SER A 152 -1.84 -0.70 -0.35
C SER A 152 -3.21 -0.97 0.24
N PHE A 153 -4.30 -0.60 -0.45
CA PHE A 153 -5.66 -1.01 -0.05
C PHE A 153 -5.83 -2.53 -0.10
N ILE A 154 -5.35 -3.19 -1.15
CA ILE A 154 -5.38 -4.66 -1.26
C ILE A 154 -4.44 -5.29 -0.25
N MET A 155 -3.20 -4.79 -0.16
CA MET A 155 -2.21 -5.33 0.76
C MET A 155 -2.67 -5.23 2.21
N LEU A 156 -3.32 -4.13 2.61
CA LEU A 156 -3.98 -4.01 3.91
C LEU A 156 -5.12 -5.02 4.03
N ARG A 157 -6.07 -5.01 3.10
CA ARG A 157 -7.29 -5.82 3.18
C ARG A 157 -7.01 -7.31 3.25
N GLU A 158 -6.02 -7.79 2.49
CA GLU A 158 -5.68 -9.21 2.33
C GLU A 158 -4.61 -9.70 3.31
N SER A 159 -4.08 -8.83 4.19
CA SER A 159 -3.02 -9.21 5.11
C SER A 159 -3.51 -10.09 6.26
N SER A 160 -2.67 -11.07 6.63
CA SER A 160 -2.76 -11.88 7.84
C SER A 160 -1.41 -11.91 8.58
N GLU A 161 -1.34 -12.58 9.73
CA GLU A 161 -0.07 -12.81 10.45
C GLU A 161 0.98 -13.57 9.59
N ASN A 162 0.51 -14.26 8.54
CA ASN A 162 1.33 -15.13 7.70
C ASN A 162 1.77 -14.49 6.38
N THR A 163 1.24 -13.31 6.04
CA THR A 163 1.57 -12.62 4.78
C THR A 163 2.51 -11.45 5.01
N GLU A 164 3.26 -11.08 3.97
CA GLU A 164 3.98 -9.82 3.90
C GLU A 164 4.00 -9.35 2.45
N PHE A 165 3.01 -8.53 2.09
CA PHE A 165 2.86 -8.07 0.72
C PHE A 165 3.76 -6.87 0.40
N ASN A 166 4.28 -6.85 -0.81
CA ASN A 166 4.82 -5.65 -1.44
C ASN A 166 4.42 -5.61 -2.91
N MET A 167 4.26 -4.41 -3.47
CA MET A 167 4.06 -4.28 -4.91
C MET A 167 5.38 -4.48 -5.64
N ALA A 168 5.47 -5.54 -6.43
CA ALA A 168 6.64 -5.83 -7.25
C ALA A 168 6.63 -5.00 -8.54
N LYS A 169 5.46 -4.90 -9.18
CA LYS A 169 5.34 -4.34 -10.52
C LYS A 169 3.91 -3.90 -10.83
N VAL A 170 3.77 -2.89 -11.67
CA VAL A 170 2.55 -2.55 -12.40
C VAL A 170 2.64 -3.22 -13.76
N ALA A 171 1.86 -4.28 -13.98
CA ALA A 171 1.80 -4.96 -15.27
C ALA A 171 1.18 -4.05 -16.34
N SER A 172 0.16 -3.27 -15.99
CA SER A 172 -0.39 -2.23 -16.85
C SER A 172 -1.05 -1.10 -16.06
N VAL A 173 -1.01 0.09 -16.63
CA VAL A 173 -1.83 1.24 -16.23
C VAL A 173 -2.54 1.76 -17.48
N THR A 174 -3.82 2.09 -17.37
CA THR A 174 -4.57 2.74 -18.44
C THR A 174 -5.55 3.74 -17.84
N GLN A 175 -5.44 4.99 -18.26
CA GLN A 175 -6.41 6.02 -17.95
C GLN A 175 -7.74 5.72 -18.64
N GLN A 176 -8.81 5.77 -17.85
CA GLN A 176 -10.17 5.58 -18.32
C GLN A 176 -10.80 6.94 -18.59
N GLU A 177 -11.65 7.01 -19.62
CA GLU A 177 -12.50 8.17 -19.84
C GLU A 177 -13.40 8.38 -18.62
N SER A 178 -13.55 9.64 -18.22
CA SER A 178 -14.35 10.02 -17.06
C SER A 178 -14.94 11.40 -17.28
N SER A 179 -16.22 11.56 -16.96
CA SER A 179 -16.86 12.87 -16.81
C SER A 179 -16.66 13.46 -15.41
N GLU A 180 -16.13 12.67 -14.48
CA GLU A 180 -15.81 13.12 -13.13
C GLU A 180 -14.54 13.98 -13.16
N GLU A 181 -14.48 15.02 -12.33
CA GLU A 181 -13.27 15.84 -12.11
C GLU A 181 -12.21 15.07 -11.29
N GLN A 182 -11.86 13.86 -11.75
CA GLN A 182 -10.88 12.94 -11.15
C GLN A 182 -10.17 12.14 -12.24
N LEU A 183 -8.89 11.84 -12.01
CA LEU A 183 -8.18 10.86 -12.81
C LEU A 183 -8.72 9.47 -12.51
N MET A 184 -9.22 8.79 -13.52
CA MET A 184 -9.65 7.39 -13.43
C MET A 184 -8.57 6.50 -14.04
N LEU A 185 -8.00 5.61 -13.23
CA LEU A 185 -6.87 4.78 -13.61
C LEU A 185 -7.20 3.32 -13.33
N GLU A 186 -7.13 2.51 -14.39
CA GLU A 186 -7.15 1.06 -14.30
C GLU A 186 -5.72 0.55 -14.16
N PHE A 187 -5.43 -0.13 -13.07
CA PHE A 187 -4.14 -0.76 -12.80
C PHE A 187 -4.27 -2.29 -12.82
N VAL A 188 -3.29 -2.96 -13.39
CA VAL A 188 -2.99 -4.36 -13.09
C VAL A 188 -1.68 -4.40 -12.34
N VAL A 189 -1.70 -4.84 -11.09
CA VAL A 189 -0.54 -4.88 -10.20
C VAL A 189 -0.17 -6.31 -9.83
N LEU A 190 1.12 -6.53 -9.63
CA LEU A 190 1.70 -7.78 -9.16
C LEU A 190 2.20 -7.56 -7.73
N LEU A 191 1.59 -8.27 -6.78
CA LEU A 191 1.96 -8.24 -5.37
C LEU A 191 2.77 -9.48 -5.05
N HIS A 192 3.94 -9.30 -4.48
CA HIS A 192 4.78 -10.39 -3.96
C HIS A 192 4.47 -10.58 -2.48
N ASP A 193 4.04 -11.78 -2.11
CA ASP A 193 3.96 -12.21 -0.73
C ASP A 193 5.29 -12.86 -0.32
N PHE A 194 6.11 -12.16 0.46
CA PHE A 194 7.46 -12.61 0.79
C PHE A 194 7.50 -13.96 1.54
N PRO A 195 6.63 -14.24 2.52
CA PRO A 195 6.59 -15.53 3.21
C PRO A 195 6.39 -16.73 2.28
N SER A 196 5.43 -16.66 1.36
CA SER A 196 5.12 -17.76 0.44
C SER A 196 5.94 -17.74 -0.85
N GLN A 197 6.59 -16.61 -1.17
CA GLN A 197 7.24 -16.32 -2.45
C GLN A 197 6.26 -16.31 -3.64
N GLU A 198 4.96 -16.20 -3.39
CA GLU A 198 3.95 -16.10 -4.44
C GLU A 198 3.83 -14.68 -4.98
N ILE A 199 3.55 -14.58 -6.28
CA ILE A 199 3.18 -13.31 -6.90
C ILE A 199 1.73 -13.41 -7.35
N VAL A 200 0.85 -12.66 -6.67
CA VAL A 200 -0.58 -12.57 -6.95
C VAL A 200 -0.87 -11.33 -7.80
N GLN A 201 -1.79 -11.47 -8.75
CA GLN A 201 -2.17 -10.39 -9.65
C GLN A 201 -3.54 -9.83 -9.26
N TRP A 202 -3.63 -8.51 -9.24
CA TRP A 202 -4.86 -7.79 -8.96
C TRP A 202 -5.10 -6.73 -10.02
N LYS A 203 -6.34 -6.62 -10.45
CA LYS A 203 -6.84 -5.50 -11.24
C LYS A 203 -7.59 -4.55 -10.32
N LEU A 204 -7.30 -3.25 -10.43
CA LEU A 204 -7.90 -2.19 -9.62
C LEU A 204 -8.38 -1.06 -10.52
N LEU A 205 -9.57 -0.54 -10.26
CA LEU A 205 -9.99 0.77 -10.75
C LEU A 205 -9.85 1.77 -9.60
N ALA A 206 -9.03 2.79 -9.79
CA ALA A 206 -8.81 3.83 -8.79
C ALA A 206 -9.11 5.22 -9.36
N SER A 207 -9.70 6.08 -8.52
CA SER A 207 -9.85 7.51 -8.79
C SER A 207 -8.83 8.31 -7.99
N TRP A 208 -8.34 9.42 -8.53
CA TRP A 208 -7.50 10.36 -7.78
C TRP A 208 -7.76 11.82 -8.18
N SER A 209 -7.77 12.70 -7.18
CA SER A 209 -7.65 14.15 -7.33
C SER A 209 -6.95 14.72 -6.08
N PRO A 210 -6.29 15.90 -6.16
CA PRO A 210 -5.55 16.47 -5.03
C PRO A 210 -6.40 16.63 -3.76
N ASP A 211 -7.67 17.00 -3.92
CA ASP A 211 -8.63 17.24 -2.83
C ASP A 211 -9.24 15.97 -2.22
N ARG A 212 -9.36 14.87 -3.01
CA ARG A 212 -10.05 13.64 -2.59
C ARG A 212 -9.12 12.47 -2.28
N GLY A 213 -7.84 12.60 -2.62
CA GLY A 213 -6.84 11.54 -2.47
C GLY A 213 -7.11 10.35 -3.39
N VAL A 214 -6.41 9.24 -3.14
CA VAL A 214 -6.59 8.00 -3.89
C VAL A 214 -7.78 7.22 -3.32
N ARG A 215 -8.68 6.77 -4.20
CA ARG A 215 -9.78 5.87 -3.81
C ARG A 215 -9.82 4.67 -4.75
N VAL A 216 -9.88 3.48 -4.17
CA VAL A 216 -10.07 2.25 -4.93
C VAL A 216 -11.57 1.97 -5.05
N LEU A 217 -12.07 1.95 -6.28
CA LEU A 217 -13.50 1.81 -6.59
C LEU A 217 -13.89 0.36 -6.86
N GLN A 218 -13.03 -0.37 -7.58
CA GLN A 218 -13.25 -1.77 -7.92
C GLN A 218 -11.94 -2.55 -7.80
N THR A 219 -12.07 -3.82 -7.42
CA THR A 219 -10.93 -4.73 -7.28
C THR A 219 -11.31 -6.10 -7.79
N GLU A 220 -10.43 -6.71 -8.58
CA GLU A 220 -10.62 -8.05 -9.13
C GLU A 220 -9.31 -8.83 -8.94
N TRP A 221 -9.39 -9.97 -8.26
CA TRP A 221 -8.27 -10.90 -8.19
C TRP A 221 -8.15 -11.65 -9.50
N GLN A 222 -6.96 -11.67 -10.09
CA GLN A 222 -6.72 -12.33 -11.37
C GLN A 222 -5.85 -13.58 -11.18
N PRO A 223 -6.45 -14.79 -11.26
CA PRO A 223 -5.67 -16.01 -11.16
C PRO A 223 -4.70 -16.15 -12.34
N ARG A 224 -3.51 -16.70 -12.07
CA ARG A 224 -2.55 -17.09 -13.12
C ARG A 224 -3.09 -18.21 -14.03
N CYS A 225 -4.02 -19.02 -13.53
CA CYS A 225 -4.64 -20.13 -14.25
C CYS A 225 -6.16 -20.06 -14.04
N PRO A 226 -7.02 -20.18 -15.07
CA PRO A 226 -8.48 -20.05 -14.92
C PRO A 226 -9.12 -21.03 -13.91
N HIS A 227 -8.42 -22.12 -13.59
CA HIS A 227 -8.84 -23.14 -12.63
C HIS A 227 -8.23 -22.95 -11.23
N ALA A 228 -7.35 -21.97 -11.04
CA ALA A 228 -6.80 -21.65 -9.74
C ALA A 228 -7.89 -20.99 -8.90
N THR A 229 -8.22 -21.61 -7.78
CA THR A 229 -8.95 -20.95 -6.70
C THR A 229 -8.06 -19.89 -6.09
N LYS A 230 -8.65 -18.81 -5.56
CA LYS A 230 -7.92 -17.82 -4.78
C LYS A 230 -7.08 -18.55 -3.72
N PRO A 231 -5.77 -18.29 -3.60
CA PRO A 231 -4.96 -18.98 -2.61
C PRO A 231 -5.63 -18.83 -1.25
N PRO A 232 -5.76 -19.93 -0.47
CA PRO A 232 -6.29 -19.84 0.87
C PRO A 232 -5.37 -18.95 1.70
N ASN A 233 -5.96 -17.95 2.36
CA ASN A 233 -5.24 -17.10 3.31
C ASN A 233 -5.04 -17.82 4.64
#